data_AF-G3P702-F1
#
_entry.id   AF-G3P702-F1
#
_cell.length_a   1.000
_cell.length_b   1.000
_cell.length_c   1.000
_cell.angle_alpha   90.00
_cell.angle_beta   90.00
_cell.angle_gamma   90.00
#
_symmetry.space_group_name_H-M   'P 1'
#
loop_
_entity.id
_entity.type
_entity.pdbx_description
1 polymer ?
#
loop_
_entity_poly.entity_id
_entity_poly.type
_entity_poly.pdbx_seq_one_letter_code
_entity_poly.pdbx_strand_id
1 'polypeptide(L)'
;VKLWASAFGGEMKSISAKYSGSQLLQKKYKEFERAVRVQEIDGLRLVKRLAEDMEEMFHKKAQAMKRLVEAAEEAHLQHEEDPDLQYEYFNAVLINEVNEEGNSVELGGEFILQPNDHFNNLSVNLSLSVVQVPTNMYNK
;
A
#
# COMPACT_ATOMS: atom_id res chain seq x y z
N VAL A 1 -18.99 18.73 -47.53
CA VAL A 1 -18.32 18.19 -46.31
C VAL A 1 -17.92 19.30 -45.32
N LYS A 2 -17.09 20.30 -45.68
CA LYS A 2 -16.68 21.39 -44.76
C LYS A 2 -17.84 22.16 -44.11
N LEU A 3 -18.87 22.52 -44.88
CA LEU A 3 -20.02 23.28 -44.37
C LEU A 3 -20.79 22.50 -43.29
N TRP A 4 -21.00 21.22 -43.52
CA TRP A 4 -21.70 20.32 -42.60
C TRP A 4 -20.93 20.10 -41.31
N ALA A 5 -19.60 19.90 -41.40
CA ALA A 5 -18.75 19.75 -40.22
C ALA A 5 -18.73 21.02 -39.34
N SER A 6 -18.70 22.20 -39.95
CA SER A 6 -18.77 23.47 -39.23
C SER A 6 -20.12 23.69 -38.55
N ALA A 7 -21.23 23.36 -39.23
CA ALA A 7 -22.57 23.46 -38.66
C ALA A 7 -22.75 22.51 -37.46
N PHE A 8 -22.40 21.24 -37.65
CA PHE A 8 -22.49 20.21 -36.61
C PHE A 8 -21.58 20.52 -35.41
N GLY A 9 -20.33 20.93 -35.63
CA GLY A 9 -19.42 21.35 -34.56
C GLY A 9 -19.91 22.59 -33.80
N GLY A 10 -20.57 23.52 -34.50
CA GLY A 10 -21.23 24.68 -33.90
C GLY A 10 -22.38 24.28 -32.98
N GLU A 11 -23.23 23.35 -33.43
CA GLU A 11 -24.32 22.82 -32.61
C GLU A 11 -23.80 22.06 -31.38
N MET A 12 -22.81 21.18 -31.54
CA MET A 12 -22.18 20.48 -30.42
C MET A 12 -21.61 21.44 -29.38
N LYS A 13 -20.90 22.50 -29.83
CA LYS A 13 -20.36 23.53 -28.93
C LYS A 13 -21.48 24.28 -28.22
N SER A 14 -22.57 24.59 -28.91
CA SER A 14 -23.74 25.28 -28.34
C SER A 14 -24.42 24.44 -27.26
N ILE A 15 -24.69 23.16 -27.55
CA ILE A 15 -25.27 22.22 -26.59
C ILE A 15 -24.33 22.04 -25.39
N SER A 16 -23.03 21.81 -25.65
CA SER A 16 -22.04 21.65 -24.58
C SER A 16 -21.95 22.91 -23.71
N ALA A 17 -21.87 24.11 -24.28
CA ALA A 17 -21.80 25.35 -23.51
C ALA A 17 -23.07 25.62 -22.70
N LYS A 18 -24.25 25.28 -23.25
CA LYS A 18 -25.55 25.50 -22.60
C LYS A 18 -25.81 24.53 -21.44
N TYR A 19 -25.45 23.25 -21.60
CA TYR A 19 -25.78 22.21 -20.63
C TYR A 19 -24.62 21.79 -19.71
N SER A 20 -23.34 22.03 -20.08
CA SER A 20 -22.19 21.71 -19.20
C SER A 20 -22.12 22.59 -17.95
N GLY A 21 -22.77 23.76 -17.96
CA GLY A 21 -22.65 24.73 -16.87
C GLY A 21 -21.26 25.38 -16.76
N SER A 22 -20.36 25.19 -17.74
CA SER A 22 -18.99 25.75 -17.72
C SER A 22 -18.94 27.26 -17.48
N GLN A 23 -19.87 28.02 -18.08
CA GLN A 23 -19.98 29.47 -17.86
C GLN A 23 -20.46 29.82 -16.44
N LEU A 24 -21.38 29.02 -15.89
CA LEU A 24 -21.84 29.20 -14.52
C LEU A 24 -20.72 28.90 -13.53
N LEU A 25 -19.97 27.82 -13.75
CA LEU A 25 -18.82 27.44 -12.94
C LEU A 25 -17.75 28.53 -12.97
N GLN A 26 -17.42 29.08 -14.13
CA GLN A 26 -16.46 30.17 -14.26
C GLN A 26 -16.89 31.43 -13.50
N LYS A 27 -18.18 31.79 -13.55
CA LYS A 27 -18.73 32.92 -12.78
C LYS A 27 -18.64 32.65 -11.27
N LYS A 28 -19.01 31.44 -10.83
CA LYS A 28 -18.90 31.06 -9.42
C LYS A 28 -17.46 31.10 -8.91
N TYR A 29 -16.49 30.59 -9.67
CA TYR A 29 -15.08 30.70 -9.30
C TYR A 29 -14.62 32.15 -9.13
N LYS A 30 -15.06 33.08 -10.01
CA LYS A 30 -14.76 34.52 -9.85
C LYS A 30 -15.46 35.16 -8.64
N GLU A 31 -16.69 34.75 -8.32
CA GLU A 31 -17.38 35.18 -7.10
C GLU A 31 -16.64 34.74 -5.83
N PHE A 32 -16.10 33.51 -5.82
CA PHE A 32 -15.33 32.95 -4.71
C PHE A 32 -13.82 33.30 -4.72
N GLU A 33 -13.33 34.00 -5.74
CA GLU A 33 -11.91 34.38 -5.87
C GLU A 33 -11.42 35.23 -4.70
N ARG A 34 -12.32 35.98 -4.04
CA ARG A 34 -11.98 36.73 -2.82
C ARG A 34 -11.82 35.85 -1.57
N ALA A 35 -12.37 34.64 -1.58
CA ALA A 35 -12.31 33.69 -0.49
C ALA A 35 -11.15 32.68 -0.64
N VAL A 36 -10.47 32.66 -1.79
CA VAL A 36 -9.39 31.71 -2.10
C VAL A 36 -8.18 32.45 -2.64
N ARG A 37 -6.98 32.05 -2.25
CA ARG A 37 -5.73 32.66 -2.72
C ARG A 37 -5.06 31.76 -3.76
N VAL A 38 -4.82 32.30 -4.96
CA VAL A 38 -3.97 31.64 -5.95
C VAL A 38 -2.52 31.73 -5.46
N GLN A 39 -1.85 30.59 -5.36
CA GLN A 39 -0.44 30.48 -5.01
C GLN A 39 0.32 29.90 -6.19
N GLU A 40 1.41 30.55 -6.57
CA GLU A 40 2.33 30.01 -7.57
C GLU A 40 3.11 28.85 -6.94
N ILE A 41 3.14 27.71 -7.62
CA ILE A 41 3.85 26.52 -7.16
C ILE A 41 5.24 26.51 -7.78
N ASP A 42 6.25 26.63 -6.93
CA ASP A 42 7.65 26.45 -7.33
C ASP A 42 7.99 24.96 -7.39
N GLY A 43 8.15 24.44 -8.61
CA GLY A 43 8.47 23.04 -8.86
C GLY A 43 9.81 22.60 -8.25
N LEU A 44 10.83 23.47 -8.22
CA LEU A 44 12.13 23.11 -7.63
C LEU A 44 12.01 22.95 -6.12
N ARG A 45 11.24 23.82 -5.46
CA ARG A 45 10.98 23.70 -4.02
C ARG A 45 10.17 22.45 -3.69
N LEU A 46 9.22 22.08 -4.55
CA LEU A 46 8.41 20.87 -4.37
C LEU A 46 9.27 19.59 -4.45
N VAL A 47 10.15 19.50 -5.45
CA VAL A 47 11.06 18.36 -5.58
C VAL A 47 12.05 18.30 -4.42
N LYS A 48 12.58 19.43 -3.96
CA LYS A 48 13.46 19.48 -2.78
C LYS A 48 12.77 18.95 -1.52
N ARG A 49 11.54 19.39 -1.25
CA ARG A 49 10.76 18.91 -0.11
C ARG A 49 10.50 17.39 -0.21
N LEU A 50 10.11 16.92 -1.39
CA LEU A 50 9.90 15.49 -1.61
C LEU A 50 11.18 14.69 -1.34
N ALA A 51 12.34 15.19 -1.77
CA ALA A 51 13.63 14.55 -1.52
C ALA A 51 13.96 14.51 -0.01
N GLU A 52 13.70 15.58 0.73
CA GLU A 52 13.86 15.64 2.19
C GLU A 52 12.95 14.61 2.90
N ASP A 53 11.66 14.56 2.52
CA ASP A 53 10.70 13.60 3.08
C ASP A 53 11.12 12.14 2.79
N MET A 54 11.63 11.88 1.58
CA MET A 54 12.15 10.57 1.20
C MET A 54 13.40 10.21 1.99
N GLU A 55 14.33 11.15 2.18
CA GLU A 55 15.53 10.95 2.99
C GLU A 55 15.17 10.54 4.42
N GLU A 56 14.25 11.26 5.05
CA GLU A 56 13.79 10.94 6.41
C GLU A 56 13.16 9.54 6.48
N MET A 57 12.32 9.21 5.49
CA MET A 57 11.68 7.89 5.40
C MET A 57 12.71 6.76 5.22
N PHE A 58 13.71 6.95 4.37
CA PHE A 58 14.80 5.98 4.20
C PHE A 58 15.66 5.84 5.45
N HIS A 59 15.95 6.95 6.13
CA HIS A 59 16.68 6.91 7.38
C HIS A 59 15.95 6.08 8.45
N LYS A 60 14.64 6.29 8.63
CA LYS A 60 13.82 5.50 9.56
C LYS A 60 13.79 4.02 9.18
N LYS A 61 13.68 3.69 7.90
CA LYS A 61 13.74 2.29 7.41
C LYS A 61 15.09 1.64 7.68
N ALA A 62 16.18 2.35 7.45
CA ALA A 62 17.53 1.87 7.73
C ALA A 62 17.75 1.62 9.23
N GLN A 63 17.26 2.53 10.09
CA GLN A 63 17.31 2.33 11.55
C GLN A 63 16.51 1.11 12.00
N ALA A 64 15.30 0.91 11.45
CA ALA A 64 14.48 -0.27 11.78
C ALA A 64 15.18 -1.57 11.36
N MET A 65 15.75 -1.60 10.15
CA MET A 65 16.53 -2.73 9.66
C MET A 65 17.74 -3.01 10.55
N LYS A 66 18.48 -1.98 10.96
CA LYS A 66 19.63 -2.12 11.86
C LYS A 66 19.22 -2.79 13.18
N ARG A 67 18.11 -2.35 13.79
CA ARG A 67 17.59 -2.95 15.03
C ARG A 67 17.22 -4.43 14.85
N LEU A 68 16.62 -4.79 13.71
CA LEU A 68 16.30 -6.19 13.41
C LEU A 68 17.55 -7.05 13.28
N VAL A 69 18.59 -6.55 12.61
CA VAL A 69 19.87 -7.25 12.46
C VAL A 69 20.55 -7.44 13.81
N GLU A 70 20.66 -6.37 14.60
CA GLU A 70 21.27 -6.44 15.95
C GLU A 70 20.53 -7.43 16.85
N ALA A 71 19.19 -7.40 16.86
CA ALA A 71 18.39 -8.32 17.64
C ALA A 71 18.53 -9.78 17.15
N ALA A 72 18.62 -10.00 15.83
CA ALA A 72 18.82 -11.33 15.28
C ALA A 72 20.22 -11.89 15.59
N GLU A 73 21.26 -11.07 15.49
CA GLU A 73 22.63 -11.43 15.84
C GLU A 73 22.74 -11.76 17.34
N GLU A 74 22.17 -10.92 18.21
CA GLU A 74 22.15 -11.16 19.65
C GLU A 74 21.38 -12.44 20.01
N ALA A 75 20.19 -12.65 19.43
CA ALA A 75 19.41 -13.85 19.65
C ALA A 75 20.15 -15.13 19.22
N HIS A 76 20.87 -15.08 18.09
CA HIS A 76 21.68 -16.21 17.64
C HIS A 76 22.89 -16.45 18.55
N LEU A 77 23.54 -15.39 19.03
CA LEU A 77 24.72 -15.50 19.89
C LEU A 77 24.40 -16.12 21.26
N GLN A 78 23.16 -15.95 21.73
CA GLN A 78 22.64 -16.55 22.97
C GLN A 78 22.00 -17.93 22.76
N HIS A 79 21.88 -18.41 21.52
CA HIS A 79 21.23 -19.68 21.21
C HIS A 79 22.19 -20.85 21.40
N GLU A 80 21.77 -21.86 22.17
CA GLU A 80 22.44 -23.16 22.26
C GLU A 80 21.73 -24.16 21.35
N GLU A 81 22.50 -24.92 20.57
CA GLU A 81 21.95 -25.93 19.65
C GLU A 81 21.38 -27.11 20.44
N ASP A 82 20.08 -27.35 20.26
CA ASP A 82 19.36 -28.51 20.79
C ASP A 82 18.77 -29.33 19.64
N PRO A 83 19.33 -30.52 19.34
CA PRO A 83 18.84 -31.39 18.27
C PRO A 83 17.42 -31.91 18.46
N ASP A 84 16.92 -31.93 19.69
CA ASP A 84 15.58 -32.45 20.02
C ASP A 84 14.52 -31.33 20.02
N LEU A 85 14.92 -30.07 19.81
CA LEU A 85 14.04 -28.91 19.83
C LEU A 85 13.04 -28.95 18.66
N GLN A 86 11.75 -28.98 18.98
CA GLN A 86 10.68 -28.85 17.98
C GLN A 86 10.24 -27.40 17.88
N TYR A 87 10.29 -26.86 16.66
CA TYR A 87 9.82 -25.50 16.38
C TYR A 87 8.32 -25.48 16.12
N GLU A 88 7.61 -24.61 16.84
CA GLU A 88 6.22 -24.25 16.56
C GLU A 88 6.21 -22.88 15.87
N TYR A 89 5.74 -22.85 14.62
CA TYR A 89 5.63 -21.63 13.84
C TYR A 89 4.51 -21.76 12.81
N PHE A 90 4.05 -20.63 12.29
CA PHE A 90 3.03 -20.60 11.23
C PHE A 90 3.70 -20.71 9.86
N ASN A 91 3.45 -21.79 9.14
CA ASN A 91 3.94 -21.95 7.78
C ASN A 91 3.07 -21.15 6.81
N ALA A 92 3.70 -20.26 6.04
CA ALA A 92 3.02 -19.36 5.11
C ALA A 92 2.12 -20.06 4.07
N VAL A 93 2.41 -21.32 3.74
CA VAL A 93 1.60 -22.12 2.79
C VAL A 93 0.43 -22.81 3.49
N LEU A 94 0.58 -23.21 4.76
CA LEU A 94 -0.38 -24.06 5.46
C LEU A 94 -1.34 -23.28 6.37
N ILE A 95 -1.16 -21.97 6.52
CA ILE A 95 -2.00 -21.15 7.40
C ILE A 95 -3.49 -21.32 7.09
N ASN A 96 -4.29 -21.57 8.12
CA ASN A 96 -5.73 -21.80 8.01
C ASN A 96 -6.14 -22.99 7.14
N GLU A 97 -5.22 -23.89 6.78
CA GLU A 97 -5.58 -25.15 6.12
C GLU A 97 -6.14 -26.15 7.13
N VAL A 98 -7.20 -26.84 6.73
CA VAL A 98 -7.87 -27.88 7.52
C VAL A 98 -7.80 -29.21 6.79
N ASN A 99 -7.63 -30.30 7.54
CA ASN A 99 -7.63 -31.65 7.01
C ASN A 99 -9.06 -32.15 6.74
N GLU A 100 -9.20 -33.37 6.21
CA GLU A 100 -10.51 -33.99 5.91
C GLU A 100 -11.40 -34.18 7.15
N GLU A 101 -10.80 -34.21 8.34
CA GLU A 101 -11.48 -34.34 9.63
C GLU A 101 -11.89 -32.98 10.24
N GLY A 102 -11.52 -31.87 9.58
CA GLY A 102 -11.81 -30.50 10.03
C GLY A 102 -10.83 -29.94 11.07
N ASN A 103 -9.73 -30.64 11.36
CA ASN A 103 -8.67 -30.18 12.24
C ASN A 103 -7.62 -29.37 11.46
N SER A 104 -7.00 -28.37 12.09
CA SER A 104 -5.90 -27.61 11.47
C SER A 104 -4.72 -28.52 11.14
N VAL A 105 -4.14 -28.33 9.97
CA VAL A 105 -2.91 -29.02 9.56
C VAL A 105 -1.74 -28.60 10.47
N GLU A 106 -0.78 -29.50 10.68
CA GLU A 106 0.43 -29.21 11.45
C GLU A 106 1.16 -27.99 10.86
N LEU A 107 1.60 -27.06 11.71
CA LEU A 107 2.17 -25.75 11.34
C LEU A 107 1.22 -24.80 10.58
N GLY A 108 -0.03 -25.19 10.33
CA GLY A 108 -1.06 -24.34 9.74
C GLY A 108 -1.75 -23.48 10.78
N GLY A 109 -2.32 -24.12 11.81
CA GLY A 109 -2.98 -23.45 12.93
C GLY A 109 -4.07 -22.44 12.53
N GLU A 110 -4.63 -21.73 13.53
CA GLU A 110 -5.54 -20.61 13.30
C GLU A 110 -4.75 -19.31 13.18
N PHE A 111 -4.73 -18.73 11.99
CA PHE A 111 -4.01 -17.50 11.69
C PHE A 111 -5.00 -16.40 11.28
N ILE A 112 -5.39 -15.59 12.26
CA ILE A 112 -6.41 -14.54 12.08
C ILE A 112 -5.89 -13.47 11.11
N LEU A 113 -6.61 -13.26 10.00
CA LEU A 113 -6.29 -12.24 9.00
C LEU A 113 -7.37 -11.16 8.99
N GLN A 114 -6.96 -9.90 9.02
CA GLN A 114 -7.86 -8.75 8.97
C GLN A 114 -7.50 -7.84 7.80
N PRO A 115 -8.49 -7.31 7.05
CA PRO A 115 -8.23 -6.34 5.98
C PRO A 115 -7.47 -5.13 6.52
N ASN A 116 -6.45 -4.68 5.78
CA ASN A 116 -5.66 -3.53 6.18
C ASN A 116 -5.42 -2.55 5.02
N ASP A 117 -5.77 -1.28 5.24
CA ASP A 117 -5.66 -0.20 4.25
C ASP A 117 -4.21 0.05 3.78
N HIS A 118 -3.21 -0.17 4.65
CA HIS A 118 -1.80 -0.05 4.27
C HIS A 118 -1.33 -1.15 3.31
N PHE A 119 -2.12 -2.22 3.15
CA PHE A 119 -1.84 -3.35 2.26
C PHE A 119 -2.90 -3.48 1.18
N ASN A 120 -3.48 -2.37 0.69
CA ASN A 120 -4.53 -2.38 -0.34
C ASN A 120 -5.78 -3.19 0.06
N ASN A 121 -6.16 -3.14 1.34
CA ASN A 121 -7.26 -3.92 1.93
C ASN A 121 -7.07 -5.44 1.82
N LEU A 122 -5.84 -5.92 1.58
CA LEU A 122 -5.53 -7.33 1.71
C LEU A 122 -5.61 -7.74 3.18
N SER A 123 -6.12 -8.95 3.42
CA SER A 123 -6.21 -9.52 4.76
C SER A 123 -4.82 -9.95 5.23
N VAL A 124 -4.32 -9.32 6.30
CA VAL A 124 -2.99 -9.54 6.86
C VAL A 124 -3.07 -9.75 8.37
N ASN A 125 -2.00 -10.27 8.97
CA ASN A 125 -1.80 -10.30 10.42
C ASN A 125 -0.63 -9.37 10.77
N LEU A 126 -0.82 -8.49 11.75
CA LEU A 126 0.21 -7.55 12.19
C LEU A 126 0.92 -7.97 13.50
N SER A 127 0.40 -9.00 14.17
CA SER A 127 0.90 -9.47 15.46
C SER A 127 1.87 -10.62 15.32
N LEU A 128 1.67 -11.48 14.32
CA LEU A 128 2.42 -12.71 14.11
C LEU A 128 3.05 -12.72 12.72
N SER A 129 4.24 -13.29 12.62
CA SER A 129 4.93 -13.53 11.35
C SER A 129 4.73 -14.98 10.91
N VAL A 130 4.80 -15.20 9.60
CA VAL A 130 4.80 -16.53 8.99
C VAL A 130 6.20 -16.88 8.50
N VAL A 131 6.50 -18.17 8.41
CA VAL A 131 7.75 -18.68 7.85
C VAL A 131 7.46 -19.35 6.52
N GLN A 132 8.18 -18.93 5.48
CA GLN A 132 8.14 -19.57 4.17
C GLN A 132 9.24 -20.63 4.09
N VAL A 133 8.85 -21.90 3.97
CA VAL A 133 9.78 -23.00 3.70
C VAL A 133 9.66 -23.38 2.21
N PRO A 134 10.78 -23.50 1.46
CA PRO A 134 10.76 -23.99 0.09
C PRO A 134 10.14 -25.39 -0.01
N THR A 135 9.40 -25.67 -1.08
CA THR A 135 8.66 -26.94 -1.24
C THR A 135 9.55 -28.18 -1.38
N ASN A 136 10.84 -28.00 -1.69
CA ASN A 136 11.82 -29.07 -1.78
C ASN A 136 12.57 -29.31 -0.46
N MET A 137 12.27 -28.56 0.60
CA MET A 137 12.85 -28.73 1.92
C MET A 137 11.81 -29.35 2.86
N TYR A 138 12.26 -30.35 3.61
CA TYR A 138 11.48 -30.93 4.68
C TYR A 138 11.30 -29.90 5.81
N ASN A 139 10.06 -29.64 6.21
CA ASN A 139 9.74 -28.57 7.17
C ASN A 139 9.63 -29.08 8.61
N LYS A 140 9.43 -30.39 8.80
CA LYS A 140 9.37 -31.09 10.08
C LYS A 140 9.13 -32.57 9.84
#